data_AF-A0A7R9AGH1-F1
#
_entry.id   AF-A0A7R9AGH1-F1
#
_cell.length_a   1.000
_cell.length_b   1.000
_cell.length_c   1.000
_cell.angle_alpha   90.00
_cell.angle_beta   90.00
_cell.angle_gamma   90.00
#
_symmetry.space_group_name_H-M   'P 1'
#
loop_
_entity.id
_entity.type
_entity.pdbx_description
1 polymer ?
#
loop_
_entity_poly.entity_id
_entity_poly.type
_entity_poly.pdbx_seq_one_letter_code
_entity_poly.pdbx_strand_id
1 'polypeptide(L)'
;MSKDQAKVPNLLQNPVVKKIAREHHVTEVQVLLRHLAQSGIAVIPKSTNPSRIQLNDQIFNIQLTSDEMKQLNDFDQGEAGRTFFFEFEGIAARPEYPLKESAELSVQY
;
A
#
# COMPACT_ATOMS: atom_id res chain seq x y z
N MET A 1 1.16 3.42 -27.03
CA MET A 1 2.23 4.42 -26.81
C MET A 1 1.52 5.76 -26.63
N SER A 2 1.45 6.44 -25.48
CA SER A 2 2.21 6.40 -24.23
C SER A 2 1.55 7.36 -23.22
N LYS A 3 1.82 7.16 -21.90
CA LYS A 3 1.78 8.14 -20.78
C LYS A 3 0.38 8.43 -20.22
N ASP A 4 0.03 8.20 -18.96
CA ASP A 4 0.79 8.04 -17.72
C ASP A 4 0.09 7.04 -16.79
N GLN A 5 0.65 5.83 -16.63
CA GLN A 5 0.36 5.05 -15.42
C GLN A 5 1.00 5.82 -14.27
N ALA A 6 0.19 6.29 -13.31
CA ALA A 6 0.71 6.81 -12.06
C ALA A 6 1.72 5.79 -11.51
N LYS A 7 3.00 6.16 -11.51
CA LYS A 7 4.10 5.26 -11.17
C LYS A 7 3.90 4.88 -9.71
N VAL A 8 3.43 3.64 -9.47
CA VAL A 8 3.21 3.13 -8.12
C VAL A 8 4.46 3.38 -7.28
N PRO A 9 4.37 4.20 -6.22
CA PRO A 9 5.54 4.54 -5.42
C PRO A 9 6.10 3.25 -4.80
N ASN A 10 7.40 3.03 -5.00
CA ASN A 10 8.06 1.87 -4.43
C ASN A 10 8.38 2.12 -2.94
N LEU A 11 7.42 1.82 -2.07
CA LEU A 11 7.54 2.02 -0.63
C LEU A 11 8.69 1.20 0.00
N LEU A 12 9.10 0.08 -0.60
CA LEU A 12 10.24 -0.71 -0.13
C LEU A 12 11.58 0.02 -0.31
N GLN A 13 11.63 1.02 -1.18
CA GLN A 13 12.82 1.86 -1.38
C GLN A 13 12.73 3.20 -0.65
N ASN A 14 11.63 3.48 0.05
CA ASN A 14 11.44 4.72 0.78
C ASN A 14 12.47 4.83 1.93
N PRO A 15 13.19 5.97 2.06
CA PRO A 15 14.26 6.12 3.05
C PRO A 15 13.76 6.03 4.50
N VAL A 16 12.53 6.46 4.78
CA VAL A 16 11.91 6.36 6.11
C VAL A 16 11.61 4.90 6.43
N VAL A 17 11.01 4.15 5.50
CA VAL A 17 10.74 2.71 5.69
C VAL A 17 12.04 1.94 5.93
N LYS A 18 13.09 2.23 5.16
CA LYS A 18 14.43 1.64 5.36
C LYS A 18 15.08 2.03 6.68
N LYS A 19 14.84 3.25 7.16
CA LYS A 19 15.34 3.70 8.47
C LYS A 19 14.67 2.89 9.58
N ILE A 20 13.34 2.82 9.57
CA ILE A 20 12.55 2.06 10.56
C ILE A 20 12.94 0.57 10.51
N ALA A 21 13.03 -0.02 9.32
CA ALA A 21 13.42 -1.42 9.17
C ALA A 21 14.80 -1.72 9.79
N ARG A 22 15.76 -0.82 9.61
CA ARG A 22 17.10 -0.93 10.24
C ARG A 22 17.04 -0.77 11.75
N GLU A 23 16.24 0.17 12.27
CA GLU A 23 16.08 0.41 13.72
C GLU A 23 15.45 -0.78 14.44
N HIS A 24 14.52 -1.49 13.78
CA HIS A 24 13.87 -2.69 14.31
C HIS A 24 14.56 -4.02 13.92
N HIS A 25 15.64 -3.98 13.14
CA HIS A 25 16.33 -5.17 12.62
C HIS A 25 15.41 -6.14 11.83
N VAL A 26 14.50 -5.60 11.03
CA VAL A 26 13.56 -6.35 10.19
C VAL A 26 13.65 -5.90 8.72
N THR A 27 12.87 -6.54 7.86
CA THR A 27 12.73 -6.12 6.45
C THR A 27 11.74 -4.97 6.28
N GLU A 28 11.87 -4.21 5.20
CA GLU A 28 10.96 -3.12 4.84
C GLU A 28 9.52 -3.62 4.63
N VAL A 29 9.36 -4.85 4.12
CA VAL A 29 8.05 -5.50 3.98
C VAL A 29 7.39 -5.70 5.34
N GLN A 30 8.14 -6.15 6.34
CA GLN A 30 7.60 -6.36 7.68
C GLN A 30 7.14 -5.05 8.33
N VAL A 31 7.87 -3.95 8.12
CA VAL A 31 7.46 -2.62 8.58
C VAL A 31 6.12 -2.20 7.97
N LEU A 32 5.98 -2.32 6.64
CA LEU A 32 4.75 -1.93 5.94
C LEU A 32 3.55 -2.80 6.34
N LEU A 33 3.75 -4.12 6.51
CA LEU A 33 2.70 -5.02 6.97
C LEU A 33 2.33 -4.76 8.43
N ARG A 34 3.33 -4.53 9.29
CA ARG A 34 3.10 -4.20 10.71
C ARG A 34 2.34 -2.89 10.85
N HIS A 35 2.63 -1.91 10.02
CA HIS A 35 1.93 -0.63 10.03
C HIS A 35 0.41 -0.79 9.86
N LEU A 36 -0.02 -1.53 8.83
CA LEU A 36 -1.43 -1.81 8.60
C LEU A 36 -2.04 -2.64 9.75
N ALA A 37 -1.36 -3.70 10.17
CA ALA A 37 -1.84 -4.57 11.25
C ALA A 37 -2.00 -3.80 12.58
N GLN A 38 -1.05 -2.93 12.92
CA GLN A 38 -1.10 -2.11 14.13
C GLN A 38 -2.17 -1.01 14.06
N SER A 39 -2.54 -0.56 12.86
CA SER A 39 -3.71 0.31 12.62
C SER A 39 -5.05 -0.44 12.71
N GLY A 40 -5.06 -1.73 13.07
CA GLY A 40 -6.27 -2.54 13.17
C GLY A 40 -6.79 -3.06 11.83
N ILE A 41 -5.98 -2.98 10.76
CA ILE A 41 -6.35 -3.41 9.41
C ILE A 41 -5.78 -4.82 9.17
N ALA A 42 -6.65 -5.76 8.81
CA ALA A 42 -6.23 -7.11 8.45
C ALA A 42 -5.39 -7.08 7.16
N VAL A 43 -4.24 -7.78 7.15
CA VAL A 43 -3.32 -7.85 6.01
C VAL A 43 -3.30 -9.25 5.39
N ILE A 44 -3.29 -9.33 4.06
CA ILE A 44 -3.26 -10.59 3.30
C ILE A 44 -2.13 -10.61 2.25
N PRO A 45 -0.85 -10.61 2.67
CA PRO A 45 0.27 -10.54 1.74
C PRO A 45 0.39 -11.80 0.89
N LYS A 46 0.25 -11.66 -0.43
CA LYS A 46 0.43 -12.76 -1.39
C LYS A 46 1.92 -13.09 -1.60
N SER A 47 2.29 -14.35 -1.45
CA SER A 47 3.62 -14.87 -1.80
C SER A 47 3.54 -16.35 -2.15
N THR A 48 4.39 -16.82 -3.08
CA THR A 48 4.65 -18.25 -3.33
C THR A 48 6.04 -18.68 -2.85
N ASN A 49 6.87 -17.72 -2.39
CA ASN A 49 8.19 -18.00 -1.86
C ASN A 49 8.08 -18.36 -0.36
N PRO A 50 8.50 -19.58 0.05
CA PRO A 50 8.36 -20.04 1.43
C PRO A 50 9.02 -19.12 2.46
N SER A 51 10.24 -18.64 2.19
CA SER A 51 10.95 -17.72 3.10
C SER A 51 10.20 -16.41 3.29
N ARG A 52 9.59 -15.86 2.23
CA ARG A 52 8.77 -14.65 2.33
C ARG A 52 7.48 -14.89 3.10
N ILE A 53 6.85 -16.06 2.92
CA ILE A 53 5.64 -16.43 3.67
C ILE A 53 5.97 -16.45 5.18
N GLN A 54 7.08 -17.07 5.56
CA GLN A 54 7.53 -17.10 6.95
C GLN A 54 7.84 -15.70 7.49
N LEU A 55 8.52 -14.84 6.73
CA LEU A 55 8.81 -13.46 7.16
C LEU A 55 7.54 -12.61 7.32
N ASN A 56 6.54 -12.80 6.46
CA ASN A 56 5.26 -12.08 6.53
C ASN A 56 4.45 -12.45 7.78
N ASP A 57 4.60 -13.67 8.30
CA ASP A 57 3.93 -14.12 9.53
C ASP A 57 4.56 -13.52 10.80
N GLN A 58 5.86 -13.22 10.74
CA GLN A 58 6.64 -12.69 11.87
C GLN A 58 6.43 -11.18 12.14
N ILE A 59 5.47 -10.54 11.46
CA ILE A 59 5.23 -9.09 11.60
C ILE A 59 4.79 -8.69 13.02
N PHE A 60 4.29 -9.63 13.82
CA PHE A 60 3.85 -9.39 15.20
C PHE A 60 4.98 -9.41 16.23
N ASN A 61 6.21 -9.72 15.82
CA ASN A 61 7.39 -9.74 16.68
C ASN A 61 7.97 -8.34 16.95
N ILE A 62 7.46 -7.31 16.27
CA ILE A 62 7.86 -5.91 16.44
C ILE A 62 6.65 -5.03 16.73
N GLN A 63 6.91 -3.87 17.33
CA GLN A 63 5.91 -2.83 17.57
C GLN A 63 6.46 -1.49 17.13
N LEU A 64 5.76 -0.82 16.21
CA LEU A 64 6.13 0.51 15.75
C LEU A 64 5.76 1.52 16.84
N THR A 65 6.65 2.47 17.09
CA THR A 65 6.40 3.59 17.99
C THR A 65 5.34 4.53 17.43
N SER A 66 4.76 5.38 18.27
CA SER A 66 3.78 6.38 17.84
C SER A 66 4.35 7.33 16.78
N ASP A 67 5.63 7.70 16.90
CA ASP A 67 6.30 8.59 15.95
C ASP A 67 6.52 7.90 14.59
N GLU A 68 6.92 6.63 14.58
CA GLU A 68 7.07 5.85 13.35
C GLU A 68 5.71 5.64 12.67
N MET A 69 4.66 5.32 13.44
CA MET A 69 3.30 5.23 12.91
C MET A 69 2.86 6.55 12.28
N LYS A 70 3.17 7.69 12.91
CA LYS A 70 2.89 9.02 12.34
C LYS A 70 3.65 9.24 11.03
N GLN A 71 4.95 8.94 10.99
CA GLN A 71 5.77 9.09 9.78
C GLN A 71 5.25 8.24 8.61
N LEU A 72 4.75 7.03 8.89
CA LEU A 72 4.18 6.16 7.86
C LEU A 72 2.79 6.64 7.39
N ASN A 73 1.97 7.18 8.30
CA ASN A 73 0.68 7.79 7.96
C ASN A 73 0.84 9.00 7.02
N ASP A 74 1.94 9.76 7.16
CA ASP A 74 2.23 10.91 6.30
C ASP A 74 2.48 10.53 4.83
N PHE A 75 2.50 9.23 4.47
CA PHE A 75 2.61 8.75 3.09
C PHE A 75 1.28 8.61 2.35
N ASP A 76 0.14 8.80 3.03
CA ASP A 76 -1.17 8.70 2.40
C ASP A 76 -1.31 9.72 1.25
N GLN A 77 -1.74 9.23 0.09
CA GLN A 77 -1.96 10.04 -1.11
C GLN A 77 -3.46 10.20 -1.42
N GLY A 78 -4.35 9.72 -0.54
CA GLY A 78 -5.78 9.71 -0.75
C GLY A 78 -6.14 8.96 -2.03
N GLU A 79 -7.04 9.53 -2.84
CA GLU A 79 -7.50 8.89 -4.07
C GLU A 79 -6.40 8.71 -5.12
N ALA A 80 -5.40 9.60 -5.15
CA ALA A 80 -4.29 9.52 -6.10
C ALA A 80 -3.37 8.32 -5.84
N GLY A 81 -3.43 7.73 -4.63
CA GLY A 81 -2.68 6.52 -4.27
C GLY A 81 -3.30 5.21 -4.77
N ARG A 82 -4.46 5.25 -5.43
CA ARG A 82 -5.14 4.05 -5.95
C ARG A 82 -4.33 3.42 -7.08
N THR A 83 -4.13 2.12 -6.99
CA THR A 83 -3.37 1.34 -8.00
C THR A 83 -4.17 0.18 -8.59
N PHE A 84 -5.32 -0.14 -7.99
CA PHE A 84 -6.22 -1.17 -8.45
C PHE A 84 -7.52 -0.52 -8.92
N PHE A 85 -7.77 -0.61 -10.23
CA PHE A 85 -8.95 -0.07 -10.88
C PHE A 85 -9.75 -1.20 -11.54
N PHE A 86 -11.06 -1.01 -11.60
CA PHE A 86 -11.93 -1.85 -12.41
C PHE A 86 -11.99 -1.27 -13.82
N GLU A 87 -11.17 -1.80 -14.73
CA GLU A 87 -11.05 -1.34 -16.11
C GLU A 87 -11.77 -2.30 -17.06
N PHE A 88 -13.10 -2.22 -17.08
CA PHE A 88 -13.90 -2.94 -18.08
C PHE A 88 -15.03 -2.04 -18.58
N GLU A 89 -15.41 -2.24 -19.84
CA GLU A 89 -16.37 -1.38 -20.53
C GLU A 89 -17.69 -1.29 -19.76
N GLY A 90 -18.20 -0.07 -19.59
CA GLY A 90 -19.48 0.21 -18.92
C GLY A 90 -19.50 0.03 -17.40
N ILE A 91 -18.38 -0.31 -16.74
CA ILE A 91 -18.37 -0.50 -15.27
C ILE A 91 -18.58 0.80 -14.50
N ALA A 92 -17.96 1.88 -14.95
CA ALA A 92 -18.05 3.18 -14.29
C ALA A 92 -19.47 3.78 -14.37
N ALA A 93 -20.25 3.38 -15.39
CA ALA A 93 -21.64 3.82 -15.57
C ALA A 93 -22.62 3.13 -14.61
N ARG A 94 -22.18 2.09 -13.87
CA ARG A 94 -23.07 1.35 -12.98
C ARG A 94 -23.40 2.17 -11.73
N PRO A 95 -24.68 2.20 -11.29
CA PRO A 95 -25.07 2.86 -10.05
C PRO A 95 -24.27 2.39 -8.83
N GLU A 96 -23.81 1.14 -8.83
CA GLU A 96 -23.07 0.50 -7.74
C GLU A 96 -21.55 0.69 -7.85
N TYR A 97 -21.05 1.41 -8.86
CA TYR A 97 -19.62 1.63 -9.02
C TYR A 97 -19.06 2.36 -7.79
N PRO A 98 -18.04 1.82 -7.09
CA PRO A 98 -17.61 2.36 -5.81
C PRO A 98 -16.64 3.55 -5.93
N LEU A 99 -16.07 3.82 -7.12
CA LEU A 99 -14.97 4.78 -7.31
C LEU A 99 -15.36 6.00 -8.16
N LYS A 100 -16.59 6.52 -7.99
CA LYS A 100 -17.19 7.54 -8.90
C LYS A 100 -16.40 8.86 -9.00
N GLU A 101 -15.90 9.41 -7.89
CA GLU A 101 -15.14 10.68 -7.90
C GLU A 101 -13.81 10.58 -8.67
N SER A 102 -13.14 9.44 -8.62
CA SER A 102 -11.93 9.18 -9.40
C SER A 102 -12.19 8.79 -10.86
N ALA A 103 -13.43 8.49 -11.24
CA ALA A 103 -13.79 8.12 -12.61
C ALA A 103 -13.83 9.34 -13.56
N GLU A 104 -14.15 10.54 -13.05
CA GLU A 104 -14.21 11.76 -13.88
C GLU A 104 -12.85 12.14 -14.51
N LEU A 105 -11.74 11.79 -13.84
CA LEU A 105 -10.38 11.99 -14.37
C LEU A 105 -10.02 11.02 -15.51
N SER A 106 -10.79 9.94 -15.70
CA SER A 106 -10.58 8.96 -16.78
C SER A 106 -11.51 9.16 -17.99
N VAL A 107 -12.40 10.17 -17.95
CA VAL A 107 -13.42 10.43 -18.99
C VAL A 107 -13.22 11.78 -19.68
N GLN A 108 -12.05 12.42 -19.51
CA GLN A 108 -11.67 13.53 -20.40
C GLN A 108 -10.96 12.96 -21.64
N TYR A 109 -11.67 13.07 -22.76
CA TYR A 109 -11.43 12.59 -24.13
C TYR A 109 -9.97 12.54 -24.62
#